data_AF-A0A7K5K833-F1
#
_entry.id   AF-A0A7K5K833-F1
#
_cell.length_a   1.000
_cell.length_b   1.000
_cell.length_c   1.000
_cell.angle_alpha   90.00
_cell.angle_beta   90.00
_cell.angle_gamma   90.00
#
_symmetry.space_group_name_H-M   'P 1'
#
loop_
_entity.id
_entity.type
_entity.pdbx_description
1 polymer ?
#
loop_
_entity_poly.entity_id
_entity_poly.type
_entity_poly.pdbx_seq_one_letter_code
_entity_poly.pdbx_strand_id
1 'polypeptide(L)'
;AASVQVQLVVPVAVVFSPGSVPGDLPSPLPFRDVQEMEISVNLRTSVTSRYEMAYRATTAQEEVALAAATAREADAALRPLQDVSMGSLTMYVVPETSSLLPQGTSVYVGRHRSALVRAGGSLAALHTRLRQVTQVMSFTATSIAAALSDRVPDGRLSPDARRSLKSSLGYEITFSLLNPDPKSHTVDWDIEGAVNCYVKPVLDKLSLVANFSVDSQILYYAILGVTPRYDKESSSFLLSAHSLPHVINPVEARLGSSAASLYPVLNFLLYVPERSHSPLYIQDKDGAPVSTNAFHSPRWGGIMVYNVETPASLQASLPLHVDVDMARVMEVFLAQLRLLFGLSREELPPDFLLESPGNEGLADWELDHLLWAHTVENIATVSTTLTSLAQLLDKIGNIVIKDDVASEVYRAVASVQSAVAKLAMGHLHSAFQASKEAVTSSERAFFDPSLLHLLYFPDDQKFAIYIPLFLPMAVPILLSLAKIVRETRQRKKEPTKMD
;
A
#
# COMPACT_ATOMS: atom_id res chain seq x y z
N ALA A 1 6.21 21.32 -19.38
CA ALA A 1 5.89 20.41 -18.27
C ALA A 1 5.03 19.29 -18.81
N ALA A 2 5.52 18.05 -18.80
CA ALA A 2 4.84 16.91 -19.42
C ALA A 2 3.66 16.45 -18.56
N SER A 3 2.48 16.27 -19.18
CA SER A 3 1.36 15.54 -18.60
C SER A 3 1.72 14.05 -18.59
N VAL A 4 1.79 13.44 -17.41
CA VAL A 4 2.00 12.00 -17.31
C VAL A 4 0.63 11.33 -17.53
N GLN A 5 0.45 10.74 -18.70
CA GLN A 5 -0.66 9.84 -18.99
C GLN A 5 -0.19 8.41 -18.76
N VAL A 6 -0.77 7.73 -17.77
CA VAL A 6 -0.50 6.31 -17.52
C VAL A 6 -1.68 5.51 -18.06
N GLN A 7 -1.42 4.60 -18.99
CA GLN A 7 -2.41 3.67 -19.49
C GLN A 7 -2.29 2.34 -18.73
N LEU A 8 -3.38 1.90 -18.10
CA LEU A 8 -3.47 0.62 -17.39
C LEU A 8 -4.29 -0.34 -18.24
N VAL A 9 -3.69 -1.39 -18.78
CA VAL A 9 -4.39 -2.39 -19.58
C VAL A 9 -4.72 -3.62 -18.74
N VAL A 10 -6.00 -3.99 -18.67
CA VAL A 10 -6.49 -5.19 -17.98
C VAL A 10 -7.05 -6.16 -19.01
N PRO A 11 -6.37 -7.29 -19.29
CA PRO A 11 -6.90 -8.35 -20.13
C PRO A 11 -8.02 -9.09 -19.41
N VAL A 12 -9.21 -9.16 -20.01
CA VAL A 12 -10.37 -9.86 -19.44
C VAL A 12 -10.89 -10.88 -20.45
N ALA A 13 -10.90 -12.16 -20.08
CA ALA A 13 -11.51 -13.22 -20.87
C ALA A 13 -12.93 -13.49 -20.36
N VAL A 14 -13.94 -13.32 -21.20
CA VAL A 14 -15.34 -13.68 -20.88
C VAL A 14 -15.68 -14.96 -21.63
N VAL A 15 -15.98 -16.02 -20.88
CA VAL A 15 -16.18 -17.37 -21.40
C VAL A 15 -17.64 -17.76 -21.19
N PHE A 16 -18.38 -17.96 -22.29
CA PHE A 16 -19.78 -18.39 -22.23
C PHE A 16 -19.89 -19.91 -22.25
N SER A 17 -20.64 -20.46 -21.30
CA SER A 17 -21.00 -21.87 -21.26
C SER A 17 -22.20 -22.19 -22.16
N PRO A 18 -22.45 -23.47 -22.49
CA PRO A 18 -23.58 -23.85 -23.32
C PRO A 18 -24.91 -23.38 -22.73
N GLY A 19 -25.70 -22.66 -23.51
CA GLY A 19 -27.00 -22.11 -23.07
C GLY A 19 -26.92 -20.79 -22.27
N SER A 20 -25.72 -20.23 -22.05
CA SER A 20 -25.53 -18.94 -21.39
C SER A 20 -25.31 -17.77 -22.36
N VAL A 21 -25.30 -18.05 -23.66
CA VAL A 21 -25.02 -17.10 -24.75
C VAL A 21 -26.29 -16.25 -25.00
N PRO A 22 -26.26 -14.93 -24.78
CA PRO A 22 -27.42 -14.07 -25.05
C PRO A 22 -27.81 -14.09 -26.54
N GLY A 23 -29.10 -14.12 -26.86
CA GLY A 23 -29.57 -14.09 -28.26
C GLY A 23 -29.22 -12.81 -29.02
N ASP A 24 -29.00 -11.70 -28.30
CA ASP A 24 -28.76 -10.36 -28.86
C ASP A 24 -27.26 -9.99 -28.96
N LEU A 25 -26.38 -10.98 -29.06
CA LEU A 25 -24.92 -10.74 -29.09
C LEU A 25 -24.51 -9.86 -30.29
N PRO A 26 -23.66 -8.84 -30.10
CA PRO A 26 -23.26 -7.91 -31.17
C PRO A 26 -22.46 -8.57 -32.29
N SER A 27 -21.80 -9.70 -32.03
CA SER A 27 -21.03 -10.44 -33.04
C SER A 27 -20.89 -11.92 -32.66
N PRO A 28 -20.65 -12.82 -33.63
CA PRO A 28 -20.42 -14.23 -33.35
C PRO A 28 -19.13 -14.44 -32.56
N LEU A 29 -19.12 -15.39 -31.63
CA LEU A 29 -17.95 -15.75 -30.84
C LEU A 29 -16.89 -16.46 -31.71
N PRO A 30 -15.59 -16.19 -31.53
CA PRO A 30 -14.97 -15.25 -30.60
C PRO A 30 -14.86 -13.82 -31.15
N PHE A 31 -14.99 -12.81 -30.28
CA PHE A 31 -14.75 -11.41 -30.63
C PHE A 31 -14.05 -10.65 -29.51
N ARG A 32 -13.53 -9.46 -29.82
CA ARG A 32 -12.87 -8.58 -28.85
C ARG A 32 -13.60 -7.24 -28.75
N ASP A 33 -13.69 -6.73 -27.54
CA ASP A 33 -14.21 -5.41 -27.22
C ASP A 33 -13.20 -4.67 -26.35
N VAL A 34 -13.16 -3.35 -26.45
CA VAL A 34 -12.25 -2.51 -25.67
C VAL A 34 -13.08 -1.45 -24.95
N GLN A 35 -13.01 -1.45 -23.63
CA GLN A 35 -13.64 -0.43 -22.80
C GLN A 35 -12.57 0.46 -22.18
N GLU A 36 -12.64 1.76 -22.47
CA GLU A 36 -11.77 2.74 -21.85
C GLU A 36 -12.53 3.55 -20.80
N MET A 37 -11.89 3.76 -19.66
CA MET A 37 -12.38 4.59 -18.57
C MET A 37 -11.24 5.48 -18.10
N GLU A 38 -11.44 6.80 -18.22
CA GLU A 38 -10.48 7.79 -17.75
C GLU A 38 -10.73 8.13 -16.28
N ILE A 39 -9.68 8.04 -15.47
CA ILE A 39 -9.68 8.42 -14.06
C ILE A 39 -8.89 9.72 -13.95
N SER A 40 -9.59 10.84 -13.81
CA SER A 40 -8.97 12.16 -13.63
C SER A 40 -8.56 12.37 -12.17
N VAL A 41 -7.25 12.40 -11.91
CA VAL A 41 -6.68 12.53 -10.56
C VAL A 41 -6.55 14.02 -10.19
N ASN A 42 -6.05 14.83 -11.11
CA ASN A 42 -6.02 16.30 -11.02
C ASN A 42 -5.96 16.93 -12.43
N LEU A 43 -5.83 18.25 -12.53
CA LEU A 43 -5.76 18.99 -13.81
C LEU A 43 -4.59 18.60 -14.73
N ARG A 44 -3.58 17.85 -14.25
CA ARG A 44 -2.33 17.55 -14.96
C ARG A 44 -2.01 16.06 -15.09
N THR A 45 -2.71 15.20 -14.36
CA THR A 45 -2.49 13.75 -14.31
C THR A 45 -3.83 13.05 -14.50
N SER A 46 -3.95 12.29 -15.58
CA SER A 46 -5.03 11.34 -15.81
C SER A 46 -4.45 9.94 -15.99
N VAL A 47 -5.18 8.97 -15.45
CA VAL A 47 -4.88 7.55 -15.59
C VAL A 47 -5.98 6.97 -16.46
N THR A 48 -5.63 6.47 -17.64
CA THR A 48 -6.60 5.84 -18.55
C THR A 48 -6.57 4.34 -18.31
N SER A 49 -7.65 3.80 -17.78
CA SER A 49 -7.85 2.36 -17.67
C SER A 49 -8.48 1.82 -18.95
N ARG A 50 -7.90 0.77 -19.51
CA ARG A 50 -8.34 0.11 -20.73
C ARG A 50 -8.55 -1.37 -20.45
N TYR A 51 -9.80 -1.81 -20.52
CA TYR A 51 -10.20 -3.20 -20.34
C TYR A 51 -10.33 -3.85 -21.70
N GLU A 52 -9.48 -4.84 -21.98
CA GLU A 52 -9.51 -5.60 -23.24
C GLU A 52 -10.31 -6.88 -23.02
N MET A 53 -11.58 -6.85 -23.40
CA MET A 53 -12.52 -7.94 -23.21
C MET A 53 -12.45 -8.90 -24.40
N ALA A 54 -12.06 -10.15 -24.17
CA ALA A 54 -12.05 -11.22 -25.16
C ALA A 54 -13.19 -12.20 -24.87
N TYR A 55 -14.20 -12.24 -25.73
CA TYR A 55 -15.35 -13.12 -25.58
C TYR A 55 -15.13 -14.42 -26.34
N ARG A 56 -15.26 -15.57 -25.67
CA ARG A 56 -15.13 -16.91 -26.28
C ARG A 56 -16.13 -17.91 -25.70
N ALA A 57 -16.29 -19.05 -26.37
CA ALA A 57 -17.01 -20.19 -25.82
C ALA A 57 -16.11 -21.02 -24.88
N THR A 58 -16.73 -21.79 -23.99
CA THR A 58 -16.04 -22.78 -23.14
C THR A 58 -15.32 -23.84 -23.96
N THR A 59 -14.20 -24.32 -23.44
CA THR A 59 -13.55 -25.55 -23.92
C THR A 59 -14.16 -26.78 -23.23
N ALA A 60 -13.99 -27.97 -23.82
CA ALA A 60 -14.54 -29.21 -23.24
C ALA A 60 -14.06 -29.48 -21.80
N GLN A 61 -12.84 -29.08 -21.45
CA GLN A 61 -12.30 -29.22 -20.10
C GLN A 61 -12.94 -28.24 -19.12
N GLU A 62 -13.20 -27.00 -19.55
CA GLU A 62 -13.89 -25.99 -18.74
C GLU A 62 -15.36 -26.36 -18.51
N GLU A 63 -16.02 -26.98 -19.49
CA GLU A 63 -17.40 -27.48 -19.33
C GLU A 63 -17.49 -28.57 -18.25
N VAL A 64 -16.53 -29.49 -18.22
CA VAL A 64 -16.44 -30.51 -17.16
C VAL A 64 -16.21 -29.86 -15.80
N ALA A 65 -15.35 -28.84 -15.72
CA ALA A 65 -15.12 -28.10 -14.49
C ALA A 65 -16.36 -27.31 -14.01
N LEU A 66 -17.14 -26.75 -14.95
CA LEU A 66 -18.41 -26.07 -14.67
C LEU A 66 -19.57 -27.03 -14.35
N ALA A 67 -19.39 -28.35 -14.51
CA ALA A 67 -20.38 -29.35 -14.10
C ALA A 67 -20.24 -29.77 -12.62
N ALA A 68 -19.38 -29.11 -11.85
CA ALA A 68 -19.17 -29.39 -10.43
C ALA A 68 -20.42 -29.16 -9.56
N ALA A 69 -20.43 -29.70 -8.34
CA ALA A 69 -21.58 -29.58 -7.44
C ALA A 69 -21.66 -28.20 -6.79
N THR A 70 -20.51 -27.53 -6.59
CA THR A 70 -20.44 -26.21 -5.94
C THR A 70 -19.56 -25.24 -6.72
N ALA A 71 -19.85 -23.94 -6.59
CA ALA A 71 -19.02 -22.88 -7.17
C ALA A 71 -17.55 -22.95 -6.73
N ARG A 72 -17.29 -23.38 -5.50
CA ARG A 72 -15.93 -23.55 -4.96
C ARG A 72 -15.16 -24.68 -5.62
N GLU A 73 -15.80 -25.82 -5.87
CA GLU A 73 -15.20 -26.94 -6.59
C GLU A 73 -14.94 -26.57 -8.06
N ALA A 74 -15.87 -25.84 -8.68
CA ALA A 74 -15.69 -25.33 -10.04
C ALA A 74 -14.49 -24.38 -10.12
N ASP A 75 -14.35 -23.43 -9.19
CA ASP A 75 -13.22 -22.49 -9.14
C ASP A 75 -11.87 -23.22 -9.01
N ALA A 76 -11.81 -24.25 -8.15
CA ALA A 76 -10.63 -25.07 -7.97
C ALA A 76 -10.28 -25.88 -9.23
N ALA A 77 -11.28 -26.41 -9.94
CA ALA A 77 -11.09 -27.17 -11.18
C ALA A 77 -10.74 -26.29 -12.38
N LEU A 78 -11.18 -25.02 -12.39
CA LEU A 78 -10.89 -24.05 -13.45
C LEU A 78 -9.50 -23.43 -13.32
N ARG A 79 -8.93 -23.35 -12.11
CA ARG A 79 -7.60 -22.78 -11.85
C ARG A 79 -6.50 -23.25 -12.82
N PRO A 80 -6.28 -24.56 -13.09
CA PRO A 80 -5.22 -25.00 -14.01
C PRO A 80 -5.50 -24.71 -15.49
N LEU A 81 -6.73 -24.35 -15.85
CA LEU A 81 -7.16 -24.09 -17.23
C LEU A 81 -7.09 -22.60 -17.59
N GLN A 82 -6.85 -21.72 -16.61
CA GLN A 82 -6.81 -20.28 -16.77
C GLN A 82 -5.44 -19.78 -17.21
N ASP A 83 -5.42 -18.58 -17.81
CA ASP A 83 -4.17 -17.84 -17.98
C ASP A 83 -3.62 -17.46 -16.61
N VAL A 84 -2.35 -17.80 -16.37
CA VAL A 84 -1.65 -17.57 -15.10
C VAL A 84 -1.05 -16.17 -15.06
N SER A 85 -1.21 -15.38 -16.12
CA SER A 85 -0.68 -14.02 -16.18
C SER A 85 -1.30 -13.11 -15.12
N MET A 86 -0.45 -12.51 -14.27
CA MET A 86 -0.88 -11.57 -13.22
C MET A 86 -1.52 -10.33 -13.86
N GLY A 87 -2.67 -9.91 -13.34
CA GLY A 87 -3.46 -8.81 -13.86
C GLY A 87 -4.46 -9.20 -14.95
N SER A 88 -4.51 -10.47 -15.38
CA SER A 88 -5.57 -10.99 -16.24
C SER A 88 -6.75 -11.52 -15.43
N LEU A 89 -7.96 -11.38 -15.96
CA LEU A 89 -9.19 -11.84 -15.32
C LEU A 89 -9.96 -12.77 -16.25
N THR A 90 -10.51 -13.86 -15.71
CA THR A 90 -11.39 -14.77 -16.46
C THR A 90 -12.77 -14.82 -15.83
N MET A 91 -13.81 -14.51 -16.61
CA MET A 91 -15.20 -14.50 -16.17
C MET A 91 -15.98 -15.57 -16.91
N TYR A 92 -16.48 -16.56 -16.19
CA TYR A 92 -17.30 -17.63 -16.75
C TYR A 92 -18.76 -17.28 -16.61
N VAL A 93 -19.46 -17.19 -17.73
CA VAL A 93 -20.89 -16.93 -17.75
C VAL A 93 -21.62 -18.27 -17.75
N VAL A 94 -22.44 -18.51 -16.73
CA VAL A 94 -23.22 -19.75 -16.52
C VAL A 94 -24.71 -19.53 -16.78
N PRO A 95 -25.46 -20.50 -17.32
CA PRO A 95 -26.88 -20.33 -17.63
C PRO A 95 -27.71 -20.10 -16.35
N GLU A 96 -28.88 -19.45 -16.48
CA GLU A 96 -29.80 -19.23 -15.33
C GLU A 96 -30.23 -20.53 -14.65
N THR A 97 -30.25 -21.63 -15.41
CA THR A 97 -30.64 -22.97 -14.94
C THR A 97 -29.54 -23.68 -14.15
N SER A 98 -28.33 -23.13 -14.09
CA SER A 98 -27.21 -23.75 -13.38
C SER A 98 -27.42 -23.75 -11.86
N SER A 99 -27.20 -24.89 -11.23
CA SER A 99 -27.23 -25.07 -9.77
C SER A 99 -25.95 -24.61 -9.06
N LEU A 100 -24.92 -24.17 -9.80
CA LEU A 100 -23.63 -23.75 -9.22
C LEU A 100 -23.75 -22.57 -8.26
N LEU A 101 -24.62 -21.63 -8.59
CA LEU A 101 -24.84 -20.41 -7.82
C LEU A 101 -26.12 -20.56 -6.99
N PRO A 102 -26.11 -20.23 -5.68
CA PRO A 102 -27.32 -20.23 -4.86
C PRO A 102 -28.45 -19.34 -5.41
N GLN A 103 -29.68 -19.58 -4.98
CA GLN A 103 -30.80 -18.69 -5.32
C GLN A 103 -30.58 -17.30 -4.70
N GLY A 104 -30.68 -16.25 -5.52
CA GLY A 104 -30.39 -14.86 -5.10
C GLY A 104 -28.96 -14.39 -5.35
N THR A 105 -28.02 -15.28 -5.67
CA THR A 105 -26.64 -14.93 -6.03
C THR A 105 -26.50 -14.81 -7.55
N SER A 106 -26.08 -13.64 -8.02
CA SER A 106 -25.86 -13.37 -9.46
C SER A 106 -24.40 -13.57 -9.86
N VAL A 107 -23.46 -13.38 -8.92
CA VAL A 107 -22.02 -13.44 -9.15
C VAL A 107 -21.35 -14.17 -8.00
N TYR A 108 -20.40 -15.05 -8.33
CA TYR A 108 -19.44 -15.62 -7.39
C TYR A 108 -18.03 -15.21 -7.78
N VAL A 109 -17.30 -14.59 -6.86
CA VAL A 109 -15.90 -14.22 -7.04
C VAL A 109 -15.05 -15.25 -6.30
N GLY A 110 -14.21 -15.95 -7.06
CA GLY A 110 -13.35 -17.02 -6.55
C GLY A 110 -12.14 -16.53 -5.78
N ARG A 111 -11.29 -17.47 -5.37
CA ARG A 111 -10.01 -17.18 -4.68
C ARG A 111 -8.91 -16.80 -5.65
N HIS A 112 -9.08 -17.20 -6.91
CA HIS A 112 -8.13 -17.00 -7.99
C HIS A 112 -8.61 -15.87 -8.91
N ARG A 113 -8.04 -15.77 -10.11
CA ARG A 113 -8.39 -14.74 -11.12
C ARG A 113 -9.68 -15.05 -11.88
N SER A 114 -10.58 -15.82 -11.25
CA SER A 114 -11.85 -16.26 -11.83
C SER A 114 -13.08 -15.76 -11.10
N ALA A 115 -14.11 -15.45 -11.89
CA ALA A 115 -15.46 -15.21 -11.40
C ALA A 115 -16.48 -16.01 -12.21
N LEU A 116 -17.55 -16.45 -11.55
CA LEU A 116 -18.72 -17.06 -12.16
C LEU A 116 -19.85 -16.03 -12.18
N VAL A 117 -20.47 -15.81 -13.33
CA VAL A 117 -21.54 -14.82 -13.53
C VAL A 117 -22.77 -15.51 -14.10
N ARG A 118 -23.93 -15.34 -13.48
CA ARG A 118 -25.19 -15.86 -14.02
C ARG A 118 -25.64 -15.06 -15.24
N ALA A 119 -25.82 -15.73 -16.37
CA ALA A 119 -26.43 -15.21 -17.59
C ALA A 119 -27.92 -14.96 -17.36
N GLY A 120 -28.29 -13.94 -16.59
CA GLY A 120 -29.69 -13.58 -16.41
C GLY A 120 -30.01 -12.13 -16.68
N GLY A 121 -31.16 -11.91 -17.33
CA GLY A 121 -31.64 -10.58 -17.77
C GLY A 121 -31.22 -10.20 -19.19
N SER A 122 -31.36 -8.91 -19.53
CA SER A 122 -30.97 -8.37 -20.84
C SER A 122 -29.44 -8.33 -21.00
N LEU A 123 -28.96 -8.24 -22.24
CA LEU A 123 -27.53 -8.06 -22.53
C LEU A 123 -26.93 -6.85 -21.80
N ALA A 124 -27.70 -5.77 -21.62
CA ALA A 124 -27.26 -4.60 -20.86
C ALA A 124 -27.02 -4.94 -19.38
N ALA A 125 -27.90 -5.71 -18.75
CA ALA A 125 -27.73 -6.14 -17.36
C ALA A 125 -26.49 -7.03 -17.18
N LEU A 126 -26.22 -7.92 -18.13
CA LEU A 126 -25.01 -8.73 -18.13
C LEU A 126 -23.74 -7.87 -18.24
N HIS A 127 -23.73 -6.87 -19.14
CA HIS A 127 -22.60 -5.94 -19.26
C HIS A 127 -22.37 -5.14 -17.98
N THR A 128 -23.44 -4.70 -17.30
CA THR A 128 -23.32 -4.02 -16.01
C THR A 128 -22.70 -4.93 -14.96
N ARG A 129 -23.14 -6.18 -14.87
CA ARG A 129 -22.56 -7.17 -13.93
C ARG A 129 -21.09 -7.46 -14.25
N LEU A 130 -20.76 -7.71 -15.51
CA LEU A 130 -19.37 -7.93 -15.94
C LEU A 130 -18.49 -6.73 -15.55
N ARG A 131 -18.96 -5.51 -15.77
CA ARG A 131 -18.23 -4.30 -15.35
C ARG A 131 -18.03 -4.22 -13.84
N GLN A 132 -19.05 -4.54 -13.05
CA GLN A 132 -18.94 -4.57 -11.59
C GLN A 132 -17.93 -5.62 -11.12
N VAL A 133 -17.94 -6.82 -11.70
CA VAL A 133 -16.94 -7.87 -11.42
C VAL A 133 -15.54 -7.38 -11.76
N THR A 134 -15.37 -6.74 -12.91
CA THR A 134 -14.07 -6.21 -13.32
C THR A 134 -13.59 -5.16 -12.32
N GLN A 135 -14.46 -4.27 -11.85
CA GLN A 135 -14.12 -3.25 -10.85
C GLN A 135 -13.70 -3.86 -9.51
N VAL A 136 -14.39 -4.91 -9.06
CA VAL A 136 -14.08 -5.62 -7.81
C VAL A 136 -12.73 -6.35 -7.90
N MET A 137 -12.46 -7.04 -9.01
CA MET A 137 -11.28 -7.91 -9.14
C MET A 137 -10.02 -7.24 -9.71
N SER A 138 -10.12 -6.04 -10.27
CA SER A 138 -8.97 -5.31 -10.81
C SER A 138 -8.57 -4.16 -9.90
N PHE A 139 -8.95 -2.93 -10.23
CA PHE A 139 -8.70 -1.74 -9.44
C PHE A 139 -9.88 -0.78 -9.57
N THR A 140 -10.07 0.03 -8.53
CA THR A 140 -11.11 1.05 -8.51
C THR A 140 -10.51 2.44 -8.65
N ALA A 141 -11.30 3.39 -9.14
CA ALA A 141 -10.89 4.78 -9.20
C ALA A 141 -10.54 5.34 -7.81
N THR A 142 -11.21 4.85 -6.77
CA THR A 142 -10.92 5.13 -5.36
C THR A 142 -9.58 4.57 -4.92
N SER A 143 -9.26 3.31 -5.26
CA SER A 143 -7.95 2.69 -4.99
C SER A 143 -6.79 3.45 -5.68
N ILE A 144 -6.93 3.79 -6.96
CA ILE A 144 -5.92 4.58 -7.68
C ILE A 144 -5.81 6.00 -7.12
N ALA A 145 -6.92 6.63 -6.76
CA ALA A 145 -6.90 7.94 -6.12
C ALA A 145 -6.25 7.90 -4.73
N ALA A 146 -6.45 6.82 -3.97
CA ALA A 146 -5.79 6.57 -2.69
C ALA A 146 -4.28 6.42 -2.86
N ALA A 147 -3.84 5.61 -3.82
CA ALA A 147 -2.43 5.46 -4.20
C ALA A 147 -1.78 6.79 -4.64
N LEU A 148 -2.59 7.74 -5.10
CA LEU A 148 -2.16 9.07 -5.53
C LEU A 148 -2.53 10.16 -4.52
N SER A 149 -2.81 9.82 -3.26
CA SER A 149 -3.33 10.77 -2.26
C SER A 149 -2.47 12.03 -2.11
N ASP A 150 -1.15 11.90 -2.24
CA ASP A 150 -0.20 13.03 -2.16
C ASP A 150 -0.39 14.08 -3.29
N ARG A 151 -1.12 13.72 -4.35
CA ARG A 151 -1.35 14.53 -5.55
C ARG A 151 -2.82 14.92 -5.75
N VAL A 152 -3.70 14.46 -4.87
CA VAL A 152 -5.14 14.76 -4.89
C VAL A 152 -5.41 15.89 -3.88
N PRO A 153 -6.06 16.99 -4.27
CA PRO A 153 -6.45 18.05 -3.34
C PRO A 153 -7.33 17.52 -2.19
N ASP A 154 -7.10 18.02 -0.98
CA ASP A 154 -7.90 17.68 0.20
C ASP A 154 -9.41 17.85 -0.07
N GLY A 155 -10.17 16.77 0.12
CA GLY A 155 -11.64 16.77 0.03
C GLY A 155 -12.28 15.72 -0.86
N ARG A 156 -11.54 15.05 -1.76
CA ARG A 156 -12.08 13.99 -2.65
C ARG A 156 -11.83 12.54 -2.20
N LEU A 157 -11.02 12.34 -1.16
CA LEU A 157 -10.63 11.00 -0.70
C LEU A 157 -11.54 10.51 0.42
N SER A 158 -12.06 9.29 0.27
CA SER A 158 -12.74 8.56 1.34
C SER A 158 -11.83 8.44 2.58
N PRO A 159 -12.38 8.39 3.80
CA PRO A 159 -11.59 8.26 5.01
C PRO A 159 -10.69 7.01 4.98
N ASP A 160 -11.14 5.89 4.41
CA ASP A 160 -10.36 4.64 4.30
C ASP A 160 -9.17 4.74 3.34
N ALA A 161 -9.30 5.52 2.27
CA ALA A 161 -8.20 5.82 1.35
C ALA A 161 -7.03 6.59 2.02
N ARG A 162 -7.29 7.27 3.14
CA ARG A 162 -6.26 7.95 3.93
C ARG A 162 -5.62 7.03 4.97
N ARG A 163 -6.19 5.84 5.20
CA ARG A 163 -5.80 4.93 6.26
C ARG A 163 -4.80 3.86 5.82
N SER A 164 -4.65 3.64 4.52
CA SER A 164 -3.68 2.69 3.97
C SER A 164 -2.23 3.16 4.16
N LEU A 165 -1.34 2.18 4.25
CA LEU A 165 0.09 2.36 4.21
C LEU A 165 0.54 2.80 2.80
N LYS A 166 1.62 3.57 2.76
CA LYS A 166 2.31 3.86 1.50
C LYS A 166 3.18 2.68 1.12
N SER A 167 3.34 2.47 -0.18
CA SER A 167 4.28 1.49 -0.73
C SER A 167 5.69 1.70 -0.15
N SER A 168 6.25 0.63 0.42
CA SER A 168 7.61 0.56 0.95
C SER A 168 8.29 -0.70 0.44
N LEU A 169 9.62 -0.67 0.36
CA LEU A 169 10.44 -1.82 -0.04
C LEU A 169 10.43 -2.96 1.00
N GLY A 170 10.10 -2.62 2.26
CA GLY A 170 9.97 -3.58 3.35
C GLY A 170 9.11 -3.05 4.49
N TYR A 171 8.66 -3.96 5.35
CA TYR A 171 7.86 -3.71 6.55
C TYR A 171 8.34 -4.60 7.69
N GLU A 172 8.30 -4.07 8.90
CA GLU A 172 8.51 -4.83 10.13
C GLU A 172 7.17 -4.99 10.83
N ILE A 173 6.83 -6.20 11.25
CA ILE A 173 5.57 -6.49 11.93
C ILE A 173 5.89 -6.99 13.33
N THR A 174 5.47 -6.25 14.35
CA THR A 174 5.75 -6.56 15.75
C THR A 174 4.48 -6.96 16.47
N PHE A 175 4.40 -8.20 16.93
CA PHE A 175 3.33 -8.70 17.80
C PHE A 175 3.73 -8.52 19.27
N SER A 176 2.96 -7.74 20.03
CA SER A 176 3.28 -7.43 21.43
C SER A 176 2.15 -7.83 22.37
N LEU A 177 2.44 -8.70 23.33
CA LEU A 177 1.53 -9.02 24.44
C LEU A 177 1.79 -8.06 25.61
N LEU A 178 0.79 -7.28 25.99
CA LEU A 178 0.84 -6.37 27.14
C LEU A 178 0.16 -7.04 28.34
N ASN A 179 0.97 -7.39 29.35
CA ASN A 179 0.48 -7.90 30.64
C ASN A 179 0.81 -6.92 31.77
N PRO A 180 -0.14 -6.06 32.18
CA PRO A 180 0.06 -5.08 33.24
C PRO A 180 0.22 -5.70 34.64
N ASP A 181 -0.37 -6.87 34.90
CA ASP A 181 -0.35 -7.53 36.21
C ASP A 181 0.02 -9.02 36.12
N PRO A 182 1.33 -9.34 36.03
CA PRO A 182 1.80 -10.73 36.00
C PRO A 182 1.57 -11.49 37.31
N LYS A 183 1.18 -10.80 38.41
CA LYS A 183 0.87 -11.46 39.68
C LYS A 183 -0.52 -12.07 39.67
N SER A 184 -1.46 -11.47 38.94
CA SER A 184 -2.83 -12.00 38.83
C SER A 184 -3.00 -12.97 37.67
N HIS A 185 -2.32 -12.74 36.54
CA HIS A 185 -2.46 -13.56 35.33
C HIS A 185 -1.10 -13.96 34.75
N THR A 186 -0.90 -15.26 34.56
CA THR A 186 0.17 -15.80 33.72
C THR A 186 -0.44 -16.08 32.35
N VAL A 187 -0.29 -15.11 31.45
CA VAL A 187 -0.79 -15.20 30.08
C VAL A 187 0.24 -15.94 29.25
N ASP A 188 -0.17 -17.06 28.67
CA ASP A 188 0.61 -17.79 27.68
C ASP A 188 -0.08 -17.65 26.32
N TRP A 189 0.73 -17.46 25.28
CA TRP A 189 0.24 -17.28 23.91
C TRP A 189 1.18 -17.98 22.95
N ASP A 190 0.65 -18.93 22.16
CA ASP A 190 1.43 -19.58 21.11
C ASP A 190 1.49 -18.69 19.86
N ILE A 191 2.25 -17.60 19.95
CA ILE A 191 2.42 -16.66 18.85
C ILE A 191 3.21 -17.26 17.69
N GLU A 192 4.19 -18.12 17.97
CA GLU A 192 5.01 -18.76 16.93
C GLU A 192 4.18 -19.71 16.07
N GLY A 193 3.36 -20.57 16.70
CA GLY A 193 2.42 -21.44 16.00
C GLY A 193 1.38 -20.64 15.21
N ALA A 194 0.83 -19.58 15.82
CA ALA A 194 -0.17 -18.74 15.18
C ALA A 194 0.39 -17.97 13.96
N VAL A 195 1.59 -17.40 14.06
CA VAL A 195 2.25 -16.71 12.94
C VAL A 195 2.53 -17.69 11.80
N ASN A 196 3.04 -18.89 12.08
CA ASN A 196 3.32 -19.89 11.06
C ASN A 196 2.05 -20.41 10.36
N CYS A 197 0.95 -20.56 11.09
CA CYS A 197 -0.31 -21.06 10.54
C CYS A 197 -1.12 -19.99 9.78
N TYR A 198 -1.20 -18.76 10.31
CA TYR A 198 -2.13 -17.75 9.82
C TYR A 198 -1.46 -16.58 9.08
N VAL A 199 -0.32 -16.10 9.58
CA VAL A 199 0.32 -14.87 9.06
C VAL A 199 1.27 -15.19 7.91
N LYS A 200 2.07 -16.26 8.06
CA LYS A 200 3.08 -16.68 7.09
C LYS A 200 2.51 -16.91 5.68
N PRO A 201 1.36 -17.59 5.47
CA PRO A 201 0.80 -17.75 4.13
C PRO A 201 0.49 -16.41 3.44
N VAL A 202 0.03 -15.41 4.21
CA VAL A 202 -0.23 -14.06 3.70
C VAL A 202 1.07 -13.36 3.33
N LEU A 203 2.08 -13.41 4.21
CA LEU A 203 3.37 -12.77 3.98
C LEU A 203 4.13 -13.42 2.82
N ASP A 204 4.03 -14.73 2.66
CA ASP A 204 4.64 -15.47 1.55
C ASP A 204 4.05 -14.99 0.21
N LYS A 205 2.74 -14.76 0.12
CA LYS A 205 2.11 -14.15 -1.07
C LYS A 205 2.52 -12.70 -1.26
N LEU A 206 2.59 -11.92 -0.19
CA LEU A 206 2.98 -10.50 -0.24
C LEU A 206 4.48 -10.29 -0.46
N SER A 207 5.32 -11.32 -0.34
CA SER A 207 6.77 -11.25 -0.53
C SER A 207 7.18 -10.68 -1.89
N LEU A 208 6.31 -10.82 -2.90
CA LEU A 208 6.47 -10.20 -4.21
C LEU A 208 6.44 -8.67 -4.12
N VAL A 209 5.62 -8.12 -3.22
CA VAL A 209 5.42 -6.69 -3.01
C VAL A 209 6.59 -6.10 -2.22
N ALA A 210 6.83 -6.63 -1.02
CA ALA A 210 7.79 -6.08 -0.06
C ALA A 210 8.47 -7.18 0.77
N ASN A 211 9.58 -6.82 1.41
CA ASN A 211 10.27 -7.69 2.36
C ASN A 211 9.63 -7.56 3.75
N PHE A 212 9.35 -8.67 4.43
CA PHE A 212 8.73 -8.66 5.76
C PHE A 212 9.67 -9.24 6.81
N SER A 213 9.79 -8.54 7.93
CA SER A 213 10.33 -9.08 9.19
C SER A 213 9.20 -9.22 10.19
N VAL A 214 9.18 -10.30 10.97
CA VAL A 214 8.19 -10.53 12.01
C VAL A 214 8.89 -10.72 13.34
N ASP A 215 8.56 -9.87 14.30
CA ASP A 215 9.08 -9.91 15.66
C ASP A 215 7.94 -10.10 16.66
N SER A 216 8.22 -10.79 17.77
CA SER A 216 7.26 -10.98 18.85
C SER A 216 7.88 -10.61 20.19
N GLN A 217 7.11 -9.95 21.05
CA GLN A 217 7.55 -9.56 22.38
C GLN A 217 6.45 -9.64 23.43
N ILE A 218 6.85 -9.80 24.69
CA ILE A 218 5.95 -9.78 25.84
C ILE A 218 6.42 -8.67 26.78
N LEU A 219 5.52 -7.74 27.08
CA LEU A 219 5.77 -6.57 27.90
C LEU A 219 4.99 -6.69 29.20
N TYR A 220 5.73 -6.87 30.29
CA TYR A 220 5.19 -6.92 31.64
C TYR A 220 5.10 -5.52 32.26
N TYR A 221 4.11 -5.31 33.14
CA TYR A 221 3.87 -4.05 33.84
C TYR A 221 3.61 -2.86 32.89
N ALA A 222 3.09 -3.17 31.70
CA ALA A 222 2.76 -2.19 30.67
C ALA A 222 1.28 -1.82 30.74
N ILE A 223 1.01 -0.61 31.23
CA ILE A 223 -0.33 -0.03 31.31
C ILE A 223 -0.62 0.82 30.07
N LEU A 224 -1.88 0.86 29.63
CA LEU A 224 -2.33 1.62 28.45
C LEU A 224 -2.21 3.15 28.60
N GLY A 225 -1.77 3.66 29.76
CA GLY A 225 -1.60 5.10 30.01
C GLY A 225 -2.91 5.90 30.05
N VAL A 226 -4.06 5.23 29.97
CA VAL A 226 -5.41 5.81 30.01
C VAL A 226 -6.21 5.19 31.14
N THR A 227 -7.05 5.98 31.80
CA THR A 227 -7.92 5.51 32.88
C THR A 227 -9.29 5.15 32.31
N PRO A 228 -9.70 3.88 32.37
CA PRO A 228 -11.00 3.48 31.85
C PRO A 228 -12.13 4.00 32.74
N ARG A 229 -13.28 4.32 32.14
CA ARG A 229 -14.46 4.78 32.89
C ARG A 229 -15.27 3.57 33.36
N TYR A 230 -15.55 3.51 34.65
CA TYR A 230 -16.40 2.46 35.21
C TYR A 230 -17.87 2.77 34.93
N ASP A 231 -18.57 1.84 34.27
CA ASP A 231 -19.99 1.89 34.08
C ASP A 231 -20.71 0.97 35.09
N LYS A 232 -21.68 1.56 35.81
CA LYS A 232 -22.43 0.87 36.87
C LYS A 232 -23.52 -0.05 36.31
N GLU A 233 -24.01 0.21 35.10
CA GLU A 233 -25.07 -0.61 34.50
C GLU A 233 -24.52 -1.94 33.96
N SER A 234 -23.39 -1.90 33.28
CA SER A 234 -22.72 -3.09 32.72
C SER A 234 -21.70 -3.74 33.67
N SER A 235 -21.43 -3.15 34.84
CA SER A 235 -20.35 -3.57 35.76
C SER A 235 -19.01 -3.74 35.04
N SER A 236 -18.76 -2.92 34.03
CA SER A 236 -17.62 -3.04 33.12
C SER A 236 -16.86 -1.72 32.99
N PHE A 237 -15.61 -1.82 32.56
CA PHE A 237 -14.76 -0.67 32.26
C PHE A 237 -14.87 -0.34 30.78
N LEU A 238 -15.07 0.95 30.46
CA LEU A 238 -15.27 1.44 29.10
C LEU A 238 -14.14 2.37 28.67
N LEU A 239 -13.65 2.14 27.46
CA LEU A 239 -12.72 3.02 26.74
C LEU A 239 -13.45 3.66 25.56
N SER A 240 -13.51 4.99 25.55
CA SER A 240 -14.14 5.73 24.45
C SER A 240 -13.19 5.86 23.26
N ALA A 241 -13.73 5.86 22.04
CA ALA A 241 -12.98 6.06 20.80
C ALA A 241 -12.05 7.29 20.83
N HIS A 242 -12.44 8.36 21.53
CA HIS A 242 -11.64 9.58 21.66
C HIS A 242 -10.38 9.41 22.52
N SER A 243 -10.36 8.44 23.43
CA SER A 243 -9.21 8.16 24.30
C SER A 243 -8.18 7.22 23.67
N LEU A 244 -8.55 6.48 22.62
CA LEU A 244 -7.72 5.46 21.98
C LEU A 244 -6.42 6.00 21.36
N PRO A 245 -6.40 7.18 20.69
CA PRO A 245 -5.14 7.73 20.18
C PRO A 245 -4.13 8.04 21.28
N HIS A 246 -4.58 8.34 22.51
CA HIS A 246 -3.72 8.64 23.64
C HIS A 246 -3.04 7.40 24.25
N VAL A 247 -3.48 6.20 23.87
CA VAL A 247 -2.86 4.92 24.25
C VAL A 247 -1.54 4.68 23.53
N ILE A 248 -1.40 5.23 22.32
CA ILE A 248 -0.27 4.91 21.43
C ILE A 248 1.04 5.41 22.02
N ASN A 249 1.14 6.68 22.40
CA ASN A 249 2.42 7.28 22.82
C ASN A 249 3.04 6.60 24.07
N PRO A 250 2.28 6.31 25.16
CA PRO A 250 2.84 5.64 26.33
C PRO A 250 3.32 4.21 26.03
N VAL A 251 2.64 3.53 25.10
CA VAL A 251 2.99 2.18 24.69
C VAL A 251 4.21 2.21 23.76
N GLU A 252 4.25 3.11 22.79
CA GLU A 252 5.36 3.31 21.85
C GLU A 252 6.67 3.60 22.58
N ALA A 253 6.64 4.40 23.65
CA ALA A 253 7.81 4.65 24.50
C ALA A 253 8.37 3.38 25.17
N ARG A 254 7.58 2.30 25.26
CA ARG A 254 7.96 1.01 25.84
C ARG A 254 8.20 -0.08 24.80
N LEU A 255 7.68 0.10 23.58
CA LEU A 255 8.04 -0.76 22.45
C LEU A 255 9.52 -0.50 22.16
N GLY A 256 10.32 -1.57 22.06
CA GLY A 256 11.74 -1.44 21.72
C GLY A 256 11.86 -0.68 20.40
N SER A 257 12.55 0.46 20.41
CA SER A 257 12.67 1.27 19.20
C SER A 257 13.47 0.51 18.15
N SER A 258 12.85 0.16 17.02
CA SER A 258 13.53 -0.26 15.79
C SER A 258 14.27 0.92 15.13
N ALA A 259 15.00 1.72 15.91
CA ALA A 259 15.72 2.91 15.44
C ALA A 259 16.88 2.58 14.47
N ALA A 260 17.13 1.30 14.22
CA ALA A 260 18.13 0.81 13.28
C ALA A 260 17.55 0.49 11.88
N SER A 261 16.22 0.41 11.73
CA SER A 261 15.61 -0.01 10.46
C SER A 261 15.09 1.18 9.65
N LEU A 262 15.26 1.08 8.33
CA LEU A 262 14.70 2.03 7.36
C LEU A 262 13.25 1.68 7.00
N TYR A 263 12.72 0.56 7.51
CA TYR A 263 11.39 0.07 7.17
C TYR A 263 10.33 0.55 8.16
N PRO A 264 9.12 0.89 7.69
CA PRO A 264 7.97 1.16 8.56
C PRO A 264 7.63 -0.06 9.43
N VAL A 265 7.39 0.21 10.73
CA VAL A 265 7.00 -0.79 11.73
C VAL A 265 5.49 -0.78 11.94
N LEU A 266 4.87 -1.96 11.88
CA LEU A 266 3.46 -2.21 12.15
C LEU A 266 3.32 -2.94 13.48
N ASN A 267 2.60 -2.35 14.43
CA ASN A 267 2.48 -2.85 15.79
C ASN A 267 1.10 -3.49 16.02
N PHE A 268 1.08 -4.79 16.31
CA PHE A 268 -0.13 -5.51 16.71
C PHE A 268 -0.05 -5.87 18.18
N LEU A 269 -0.97 -5.33 18.99
CA LEU A 269 -0.90 -5.48 20.43
C LEU A 269 -2.12 -6.20 20.98
N LEU A 270 -1.83 -7.18 21.82
CA LEU A 270 -2.82 -7.86 22.62
C LEU A 270 -2.72 -7.32 24.06
N TYR A 271 -3.76 -6.64 24.52
CA TYR A 271 -3.82 -6.13 25.89
C TYR A 271 -4.71 -7.00 26.75
N VAL A 272 -4.15 -7.54 27.83
CA VAL A 272 -4.91 -8.27 28.85
C VAL A 272 -5.09 -7.34 30.05
N PRO A 273 -6.32 -6.91 30.39
CA PRO A 273 -6.54 -5.96 31.47
C PRO A 273 -6.20 -6.55 32.85
N GLU A 274 -5.83 -5.66 33.77
CA GLU A 274 -5.67 -6.00 35.19
C GLU A 274 -6.99 -6.49 35.78
N ARG A 275 -6.94 -7.33 36.82
CA ARG A 275 -8.16 -7.83 37.48
C ARG A 275 -9.05 -6.71 38.01
N SER A 276 -8.47 -5.60 38.51
CA SER A 276 -9.22 -4.43 38.99
C SER A 276 -9.94 -3.66 37.87
N HIS A 277 -9.49 -3.82 36.63
CA HIS A 277 -9.97 -3.10 35.45
C HIS A 277 -10.61 -4.04 34.41
N SER A 278 -10.93 -5.27 34.81
CA SER A 278 -11.58 -6.29 33.97
C SER A 278 -13.05 -6.45 34.33
N PRO A 279 -13.98 -6.62 33.37
CA PRO A 279 -13.76 -6.62 31.92
C PRO A 279 -13.68 -5.19 31.34
N LEU A 280 -12.86 -5.04 30.30
CA LEU A 280 -12.63 -3.77 29.59
C LEU A 280 -13.20 -3.84 28.16
N TYR A 281 -14.10 -2.93 27.82
CA TYR A 281 -14.72 -2.84 26.50
C TYR A 281 -14.44 -1.49 25.82
N ILE A 282 -14.20 -1.54 24.52
CA ILE A 282 -14.03 -0.35 23.69
C ILE A 282 -15.39 0.07 23.12
N GLN A 283 -15.68 1.37 23.17
CA GLN A 283 -16.85 1.98 22.56
C GLN A 283 -16.49 2.70 21.26
N ASP A 284 -17.35 2.54 20.26
CA ASP A 284 -17.29 3.32 19.03
C ASP A 284 -17.74 4.78 19.26
N LYS A 285 -17.63 5.63 18.24
CA LYS A 285 -18.04 7.04 18.25
C LYS A 285 -19.51 7.23 18.62
N ASP A 286 -20.34 6.24 18.34
CA ASP A 286 -21.78 6.25 18.64
C ASP A 286 -22.10 5.72 20.06
N GLY A 287 -21.07 5.39 20.85
CA GLY A 287 -21.21 4.89 22.23
C GLY A 287 -21.58 3.40 22.34
N ALA A 288 -21.80 2.72 21.22
CA ALA A 288 -22.03 1.28 21.18
C ALA A 288 -20.72 0.50 21.44
N PRO A 289 -20.76 -0.66 22.12
CA PRO A 289 -19.58 -1.50 22.30
C PRO A 289 -19.14 -2.11 20.96
N VAL A 290 -17.83 -2.11 20.71
CA VAL A 290 -17.23 -2.71 19.51
C VAL A 290 -17.25 -4.23 19.63
N SER A 291 -17.83 -4.92 18.64
CA SER A 291 -18.01 -6.39 18.65
C SER A 291 -16.70 -7.19 18.78
N THR A 292 -15.63 -6.72 18.14
CA THR A 292 -14.30 -7.35 18.16
C THR A 292 -13.44 -6.91 19.35
N ASN A 293 -13.88 -5.93 20.13
CA ASN A 293 -13.11 -5.29 21.21
C ASN A 293 -11.68 -4.90 20.79
N ALA A 294 -11.54 -4.39 19.57
CA ALA A 294 -10.27 -3.99 18.99
C ALA A 294 -10.40 -2.68 18.21
N PHE A 295 -9.32 -1.92 18.15
CA PHE A 295 -9.22 -0.73 17.33
C PHE A 295 -7.93 -0.74 16.52
N HIS A 296 -7.95 -0.06 15.38
CA HIS A 296 -6.76 0.11 14.54
C HIS A 296 -6.40 1.58 14.45
N SER A 297 -5.10 1.84 14.38
CA SER A 297 -4.56 3.16 14.09
C SER A 297 -3.91 3.14 12.72
N PRO A 298 -4.36 3.99 11.79
CA PRO A 298 -3.75 4.11 10.46
C PRO A 298 -2.24 4.28 10.54
N ARG A 299 -1.51 3.56 9.69
CA ARG A 299 -0.04 3.59 9.57
C ARG A 299 0.75 3.16 10.81
N TRP A 300 0.08 2.73 11.87
CA TRP A 300 0.74 2.31 13.10
C TRP A 300 0.46 0.84 13.42
N GLY A 301 -0.77 0.37 13.26
CA GLY A 301 -1.12 -1.01 13.57
C GLY A 301 -2.48 -1.17 14.26
N GLY A 302 -2.61 -2.15 15.14
CA GLY A 302 -3.86 -2.50 15.80
C GLY A 302 -3.70 -2.95 17.25
N ILE A 303 -4.71 -2.66 18.07
CA ILE A 303 -4.75 -3.02 19.49
C ILE A 303 -6.05 -3.78 19.75
N MET A 304 -5.94 -4.96 20.35
CA MET A 304 -7.05 -5.80 20.77
C MET A 304 -7.04 -5.96 22.29
N VAL A 305 -8.20 -5.79 22.92
CA VAL A 305 -8.36 -6.02 24.36
C VAL A 305 -8.97 -7.41 24.59
N TYR A 306 -8.22 -8.27 25.28
CA TYR A 306 -8.61 -9.64 25.58
C TYR A 306 -9.03 -9.76 27.04
N ASN A 307 -10.34 -9.84 27.28
CA ASN A 307 -10.90 -9.99 28.62
C ASN A 307 -10.81 -11.44 29.07
N VAL A 308 -10.24 -11.66 30.26
CA VAL A 308 -10.13 -12.98 30.89
C VAL A 308 -11.36 -13.24 31.74
N GLU A 309 -12.02 -14.38 31.52
CA GLU A 309 -13.11 -14.82 32.38
C GLU A 309 -12.56 -15.17 33.76
N THR A 310 -12.98 -14.40 34.78
CA THR A 310 -12.55 -14.68 36.16
C THR A 310 -13.45 -15.77 36.74
N PRO A 311 -12.92 -16.92 37.17
CA PRO A 311 -13.75 -17.94 37.80
C PRO A 311 -14.39 -17.38 39.08
N ALA A 312 -15.69 -17.62 39.27
CA ALA A 312 -16.49 -17.09 40.39
C ALA A 312 -15.99 -17.53 41.78
N SER A 313 -15.05 -18.47 41.86
CA SER A 313 -14.45 -18.93 43.10
C SER A 313 -13.31 -18.01 43.57
N LEU A 314 -13.55 -17.31 44.69
CA LEU A 314 -12.59 -16.47 45.44
C LEU A 314 -11.33 -17.20 45.96
N GLN A 315 -11.14 -18.49 45.63
CA GLN A 315 -10.07 -19.37 46.15
C GLN A 315 -9.11 -19.90 45.07
N ALA A 316 -9.15 -19.41 43.84
CA ALA A 316 -8.16 -19.78 42.83
C ALA A 316 -6.77 -19.28 43.25
N SER A 317 -5.78 -20.19 43.31
CA SER A 317 -4.38 -19.85 43.55
C SER A 317 -3.90 -18.93 42.43
N LEU A 318 -3.50 -17.72 42.79
CA LEU A 318 -2.85 -16.79 41.86
C LEU A 318 -1.41 -17.25 41.59
N PRO A 319 -0.88 -17.03 40.37
CA PRO A 319 -1.53 -16.41 39.21
C PRO A 319 -2.47 -17.38 38.44
N LEU A 320 -3.55 -16.84 37.87
CA LEU A 320 -4.42 -17.61 36.96
C LEU A 320 -3.69 -17.83 35.64
N HIS A 321 -3.56 -19.08 35.21
CA HIS A 321 -3.05 -19.38 33.88
C HIS A 321 -4.14 -19.09 32.84
N VAL A 322 -3.79 -18.26 31.85
CA VAL A 322 -4.69 -17.86 30.77
C VAL A 322 -4.05 -18.30 29.47
N ASP A 323 -4.68 -19.27 28.82
CA ASP A 323 -4.33 -19.67 27.47
C ASP A 323 -5.13 -18.81 26.49
N VAL A 324 -4.43 -18.07 25.64
CA VAL A 324 -5.04 -17.15 24.69
C VAL A 324 -5.55 -17.91 23.47
N ASP A 325 -6.82 -17.73 23.13
CA ASP A 325 -7.37 -18.20 21.86
C ASP A 325 -6.76 -17.42 20.69
N MET A 326 -5.69 -17.98 20.13
CA MET A 326 -4.94 -17.39 19.02
C MET A 326 -5.75 -17.31 17.73
N ALA A 327 -6.75 -18.17 17.52
CA ALA A 327 -7.58 -18.11 16.31
C ALA A 327 -8.41 -16.82 16.31
N ARG A 328 -9.04 -16.50 17.45
CA ARG A 328 -9.80 -15.26 17.63
C ARG A 328 -8.92 -14.02 17.51
N VAL A 329 -7.72 -14.04 18.08
CA VAL A 329 -6.77 -12.92 18.01
C VAL A 329 -6.29 -12.70 16.58
N MET A 330 -5.94 -13.78 15.88
CA MET A 330 -5.43 -13.71 14.51
C MET A 330 -6.51 -13.29 13.51
N GLU A 331 -7.78 -13.66 13.72
CA GLU A 331 -8.89 -13.16 12.89
C GLU A 331 -8.94 -11.62 12.88
N VAL A 332 -8.80 -11.01 14.06
CA VAL A 332 -8.80 -9.55 14.22
C VAL A 332 -7.52 -8.94 13.64
N PHE A 333 -6.34 -9.49 13.96
CA PHE A 333 -5.07 -8.95 13.47
C PHE A 333 -4.92 -9.07 11.96
N LEU A 334 -5.34 -10.18 11.34
CA LEU A 334 -5.35 -10.33 9.89
C LEU A 334 -6.31 -9.37 9.22
N ALA A 335 -7.51 -9.15 9.79
CA ALA A 335 -8.43 -8.15 9.27
C ALA A 335 -7.83 -6.75 9.31
N GLN A 336 -7.18 -6.37 10.41
CA GLN A 336 -6.48 -5.09 10.54
C GLN A 336 -5.28 -4.96 9.60
N LEU A 337 -4.48 -6.03 9.44
CA LEU A 337 -3.36 -6.07 8.51
C LEU A 337 -3.83 -5.84 7.07
N ARG A 338 -4.93 -6.50 6.67
CA ARG A 338 -5.54 -6.33 5.35
C ARG A 338 -5.99 -4.89 5.13
N LEU A 339 -6.65 -4.27 6.12
CA LEU A 339 -7.03 -2.86 6.07
C LEU A 339 -5.83 -1.92 5.92
N LEU A 340 -4.72 -2.18 6.62
CA LEU A 340 -3.51 -1.37 6.54
C LEU A 340 -2.85 -1.42 5.17
N PHE A 341 -2.89 -2.57 4.49
CA PHE A 341 -2.46 -2.67 3.08
C PHE A 341 -3.47 -2.12 2.08
N GLY A 342 -4.60 -1.57 2.53
CA GLY A 342 -5.63 -1.03 1.65
C GLY A 342 -6.54 -2.09 1.02
N LEU A 343 -6.46 -3.35 1.48
CA LEU A 343 -7.38 -4.43 1.11
C LEU A 343 -8.69 -4.29 1.88
N SER A 344 -9.44 -3.24 1.57
CA SER A 344 -10.77 -3.04 2.13
C SER A 344 -11.79 -3.84 1.31
N ARG A 345 -12.72 -4.52 2.00
CA ARG A 345 -13.92 -5.03 1.33
C ARG A 345 -14.77 -3.82 0.95
N GLU A 346 -14.80 -3.47 -0.33
CA GLU A 346 -15.80 -2.52 -0.83
C GLU A 346 -17.21 -3.05 -0.54
N GLU A 347 -18.18 -2.15 -0.42
CA GLU A 347 -19.59 -2.51 -0.27
C GLU A 347 -20.04 -3.26 -1.52
N LEU A 348 -19.96 -4.58 -1.45
CA LEU A 348 -20.39 -5.45 -2.54
C LEU A 348 -21.91 -5.40 -2.64
N PRO A 349 -22.46 -5.42 -3.88
CA PRO A 349 -23.88 -5.64 -4.07
C PRO A 349 -24.34 -6.92 -3.36
N PRO A 350 -25.55 -6.95 -2.78
CA PRO A 350 -26.03 -8.08 -1.98
C PRO A 350 -26.14 -9.40 -2.76
N ASP A 351 -26.12 -9.33 -4.09
CA ASP A 351 -26.15 -10.47 -5.02
C ASP A 351 -24.76 -11.04 -5.36
N PHE A 352 -23.68 -10.47 -4.82
CA PHE A 352 -22.31 -10.95 -4.99
C PHE A 352 -21.89 -11.84 -3.81
N LEU A 353 -21.40 -13.03 -4.11
CA LEU A 353 -20.79 -13.93 -3.15
C LEU A 353 -19.27 -13.94 -3.33
N LEU A 354 -18.55 -13.43 -2.33
CA LEU A 354 -17.10 -13.45 -2.31
C LEU A 354 -16.59 -14.63 -1.49
N GLU A 355 -15.79 -15.50 -2.10
CA GLU A 355 -15.17 -16.63 -1.40
C GLU A 355 -14.07 -16.15 -0.44
N SER A 356 -14.05 -16.69 0.77
CA SER A 356 -12.97 -16.41 1.72
C SER A 356 -11.67 -17.06 1.23
N PRO A 357 -10.51 -16.36 1.28
CA PRO A 357 -9.22 -16.94 0.86
C PRO A 357 -8.80 -18.15 1.72
N GLY A 358 -9.48 -18.40 2.84
CA GLY A 358 -9.18 -19.53 3.73
C GLY A 358 -7.76 -19.42 4.29
N ASN A 359 -7.03 -20.54 4.31
CA ASN A 359 -5.68 -20.60 4.89
C ASN A 359 -4.61 -19.88 4.06
N GLU A 360 -4.89 -19.53 2.80
CA GLU A 360 -3.96 -18.73 1.99
C GLU A 360 -3.98 -17.25 2.42
N GLY A 361 -5.02 -16.82 3.14
CA GLY A 361 -5.20 -15.50 3.76
C GLY A 361 -5.32 -14.29 2.81
N LEU A 362 -4.92 -14.45 1.54
CA LEU A 362 -5.06 -13.46 0.47
C LEU A 362 -5.49 -14.15 -0.85
N ALA A 363 -6.46 -13.59 -1.55
CA ALA A 363 -6.85 -14.06 -2.88
C ALA A 363 -5.89 -13.54 -3.96
N ASP A 364 -5.76 -14.25 -5.09
CA ASP A 364 -4.76 -13.88 -6.11
C ASP A 364 -5.11 -12.57 -6.83
N TRP A 365 -6.40 -12.26 -6.97
CA TRP A 365 -6.86 -10.98 -7.50
C TRP A 365 -6.65 -9.82 -6.51
N GLU A 366 -6.66 -10.08 -5.20
CA GLU A 366 -6.33 -9.07 -4.18
C GLU A 366 -4.85 -8.68 -4.24
N LEU A 367 -3.97 -9.64 -4.53
CA LEU A 367 -2.57 -9.37 -4.80
C LEU A 367 -2.40 -8.51 -6.07
N ASP A 368 -3.10 -8.85 -7.15
CA ASP A 368 -3.05 -8.07 -8.39
C ASP A 368 -3.53 -6.62 -8.15
N HIS A 369 -4.58 -6.44 -7.35
CA HIS A 369 -5.06 -5.11 -6.93
C HIS A 369 -3.96 -4.27 -6.27
N LEU A 370 -3.22 -4.86 -5.31
CA LEU A 370 -2.10 -4.19 -4.65
C LEU A 370 -0.97 -3.86 -5.63
N LEU A 371 -0.65 -4.77 -6.55
CA LEU A 371 0.39 -4.53 -7.56
C LEU A 371 0.01 -3.36 -8.48
N TRP A 372 -1.26 -3.24 -8.89
CA TRP A 372 -1.74 -2.08 -9.66
C TRP A 372 -1.58 -0.78 -8.87
N ALA A 373 -2.10 -0.74 -7.65
CA ALA A 373 -2.05 0.44 -6.78
C ALA A 373 -0.61 0.89 -6.51
N HIS A 374 0.26 -0.04 -6.07
CA HIS A 374 1.65 0.26 -5.76
C HIS A 374 2.45 0.61 -7.02
N THR A 375 2.18 0.03 -8.18
CA THR A 375 2.90 0.42 -9.42
C THR A 375 2.61 1.89 -9.75
N VAL A 376 1.35 2.31 -9.65
CA VAL A 376 0.94 3.70 -9.89
C VAL A 376 1.53 4.64 -8.84
N GLU A 377 1.49 4.26 -7.56
CA GLU A 377 2.11 5.00 -6.46
C GLU A 377 3.63 5.14 -6.65
N ASN A 378 4.33 4.08 -7.03
CA ASN A 378 5.76 4.06 -7.26
C ASN A 378 6.15 5.00 -8.42
N ILE A 379 5.44 4.93 -9.55
CA ILE A 379 5.66 5.84 -10.69
C ILE A 379 5.44 7.30 -10.28
N ALA A 380 4.39 7.55 -9.49
CA ALA A 380 4.13 8.88 -8.97
C ALA A 380 5.23 9.36 -8.02
N THR A 381 5.69 8.50 -7.12
CA THR A 381 6.77 8.80 -6.18
C THR A 381 8.05 9.15 -6.92
N VAL A 382 8.49 8.33 -7.88
CA VAL A 382 9.69 8.60 -8.70
C VAL A 382 9.56 9.92 -9.48
N SER A 383 8.39 10.17 -10.05
CA SER A 383 8.14 11.43 -10.75
C SER A 383 8.29 12.64 -9.82
N THR A 384 7.81 12.55 -8.58
CA THR A 384 7.97 13.60 -7.57
C THR A 384 9.43 13.75 -7.14
N THR A 385 10.11 12.64 -6.78
CA THR A 385 11.50 12.66 -6.29
C THR A 385 12.45 13.23 -7.35
N LEU A 386 12.34 12.82 -8.61
CA LEU A 386 13.16 13.34 -9.71
C LEU A 386 12.87 14.81 -10.01
N THR A 387 11.60 15.24 -9.89
CA THR A 387 11.25 16.66 -10.03
C THR A 387 11.85 17.50 -8.90
N SER A 388 11.78 17.00 -7.67
CA SER A 388 12.40 17.65 -6.50
C SER A 388 13.92 17.69 -6.62
N LEU A 389 14.54 16.62 -7.13
CA LEU A 389 15.98 16.58 -7.41
C LEU A 389 16.37 17.65 -8.45
N ALA A 390 15.64 17.73 -9.56
CA ALA A 390 15.90 18.74 -10.59
C ALA A 390 15.77 20.17 -10.05
N GLN A 391 14.76 20.43 -9.20
CA GLN A 391 14.58 21.73 -8.54
C GLN A 391 15.70 22.04 -7.53
N LEU A 392 16.19 21.04 -6.81
CA LEU A 392 17.32 21.19 -5.88
C LEU A 392 18.58 21.61 -6.64
N LEU A 393 18.87 20.92 -7.74
CA LEU A 393 20.04 21.17 -8.59
C LEU A 393 19.99 22.56 -9.25
N ASP A 394 18.80 23.02 -9.66
CA ASP A 394 18.62 24.36 -10.25
C ASP A 394 18.85 25.48 -9.21
N LYS A 395 18.42 25.26 -7.96
CA LYS A 395 18.60 26.24 -6.88
C LYS A 395 20.03 26.28 -6.33
N ILE A 396 20.75 25.16 -6.38
CA ILE A 396 22.08 25.02 -5.78
C ILE A 396 23.07 24.66 -6.88
N GLY A 397 23.42 25.63 -7.71
CA GLY A 397 24.27 25.43 -8.91
C GLY A 397 25.70 24.96 -8.65
N ASN A 398 26.14 24.90 -7.38
CA ASN A 398 27.48 24.44 -7.00
C ASN A 398 27.51 22.94 -6.59
N ILE A 399 26.44 22.18 -6.77
CA ILE A 399 26.44 20.73 -6.49
C ILE A 399 27.22 19.98 -7.58
N VAL A 400 28.30 19.28 -7.19
CA VAL A 400 29.02 18.36 -8.06
C VAL A 400 28.28 17.02 -8.09
N ILE A 401 27.70 16.68 -9.23
CA ILE A 401 27.02 15.40 -9.44
C ILE A 401 28.07 14.35 -9.79
N LYS A 402 28.19 13.30 -8.98
CA LYS A 402 29.04 12.14 -9.30
C LYS A 402 28.42 11.30 -10.40
N ASP A 403 29.26 10.60 -11.17
CA ASP A 403 28.81 9.69 -12.24
C ASP A 403 27.87 8.60 -11.72
N ASP A 404 28.10 8.09 -10.49
CA ASP A 404 27.24 7.10 -9.86
C ASP A 404 25.81 7.64 -9.64
N VAL A 405 25.69 8.87 -9.12
CA VAL A 405 24.39 9.53 -8.90
C VAL A 405 23.70 9.79 -10.24
N ALA A 406 24.44 10.24 -11.25
CA ALA A 406 23.91 10.43 -12.59
C ALA A 406 23.39 9.10 -13.18
N SER A 407 24.14 8.00 -13.00
CA SER A 407 23.73 6.66 -13.45
C SER A 407 22.43 6.20 -12.79
N GLU A 408 22.29 6.39 -11.47
CA GLU A 408 21.06 6.07 -10.73
C GLU A 408 19.85 6.90 -11.22
N VAL A 409 20.05 8.19 -11.57
CA VAL A 409 18.99 9.01 -12.18
C VAL A 409 18.59 8.48 -13.56
N TYR A 410 19.55 8.14 -14.43
CA TYR A 410 19.25 7.56 -15.75
C TYR A 410 18.52 6.22 -15.61
N ARG A 411 18.96 5.37 -14.68
CA ARG A 411 18.33 4.09 -14.38
C ARG A 411 16.90 4.27 -13.86
N ALA A 412 16.65 5.25 -13.00
CA ALA A 412 15.32 5.57 -12.50
C ALA A 412 14.37 5.96 -13.65
N VAL A 413 14.81 6.86 -14.53
CA VAL A 413 14.01 7.31 -15.69
C VAL A 413 13.73 6.16 -16.66
N ALA A 414 14.74 5.39 -17.02
CA ALA A 414 14.59 4.24 -17.91
C ALA A 414 13.63 3.18 -17.33
N SER A 415 13.72 2.92 -16.02
CA SER A 415 12.87 1.96 -15.32
C SER A 415 11.41 2.43 -15.25
N VAL A 416 11.15 3.72 -15.04
CA VAL A 416 9.78 4.28 -15.13
C VAL A 416 9.22 4.14 -16.54
N GLN A 417 10.01 4.47 -17.57
CA GLN A 417 9.56 4.32 -18.96
C GLN A 417 9.24 2.86 -19.29
N SER A 418 10.06 1.92 -18.81
CA SER A 418 9.81 0.49 -18.94
C SER A 418 8.52 0.07 -18.21
N ALA A 419 8.30 0.55 -16.99
CA ALA A 419 7.11 0.26 -16.21
C ALA A 419 5.83 0.73 -16.94
N VAL A 420 5.82 1.97 -17.43
CA VAL A 420 4.68 2.54 -18.19
C VAL A 420 4.41 1.74 -19.48
N ALA A 421 5.46 1.39 -20.23
CA ALA A 421 5.30 0.58 -21.44
C ALA A 421 4.73 -0.81 -21.13
N LYS A 422 5.18 -1.45 -20.05
CA LYS A 422 4.68 -2.76 -19.61
C LYS A 422 3.25 -2.74 -19.10
N LEU A 423 2.83 -1.66 -18.42
CA LEU A 423 1.42 -1.45 -18.03
C LEU A 423 0.51 -1.31 -19.25
N ALA A 424 0.98 -0.62 -20.28
CA ALA A 424 0.26 -0.47 -21.55
C ALA A 424 0.15 -1.79 -22.34
N MET A 425 1.00 -2.78 -22.05
CA MET A 425 0.92 -4.14 -22.61
C MET A 425 0.14 -5.12 -21.72
N GLY A 426 -0.33 -4.69 -20.54
CA GLY A 426 -1.00 -5.56 -19.57
C GLY A 426 -0.08 -6.49 -18.79
N HIS A 427 1.25 -6.29 -18.83
CA HIS A 427 2.23 -7.14 -18.13
C HIS A 427 2.50 -6.65 -16.70
N LEU A 428 1.50 -6.78 -15.81
CA LEU A 428 1.49 -6.20 -14.46
C LEU A 428 2.73 -6.52 -13.63
N HIS A 429 3.08 -7.81 -13.49
CA HIS A 429 4.21 -8.23 -12.66
C HIS A 429 5.53 -7.57 -13.11
N SER A 430 5.79 -7.57 -14.42
CA SER A 430 7.00 -6.99 -14.98
C SER A 430 7.03 -5.46 -14.86
N ALA A 431 5.86 -4.82 -14.87
CA ALA A 431 5.71 -3.39 -14.67
C ALA A 431 5.97 -3.01 -13.22
N PHE A 432 5.41 -3.78 -12.27
CA PHE A 432 5.66 -3.59 -10.85
C PHE A 432 7.15 -3.72 -10.52
N GLN A 433 7.84 -4.75 -11.03
CA GLN A 433 9.28 -4.93 -10.84
C GLN A 433 10.09 -3.72 -11.34
N ALA A 434 9.78 -3.22 -12.55
CA ALA A 434 10.42 -2.03 -13.10
C ALA A 434 10.11 -0.78 -12.27
N SER A 435 8.90 -0.66 -11.71
CA SER A 435 8.54 0.46 -10.82
C SER A 435 9.32 0.42 -9.51
N LYS A 436 9.56 -0.78 -8.95
CA LYS A 436 10.34 -0.98 -7.72
C LYS A 436 11.80 -0.62 -7.93
N GLU A 437 12.38 -1.02 -9.06
CA GLU A 437 13.73 -0.62 -9.46
C GLU A 437 13.84 0.90 -9.64
N ALA A 438 12.83 1.52 -10.24
CA ALA A 438 12.78 2.97 -10.42
C ALA A 438 12.77 3.73 -9.09
N VAL A 439 11.92 3.32 -8.13
CA VAL A 439 11.87 3.92 -6.78
C VAL A 439 13.22 3.79 -6.10
N THR A 440 13.76 2.57 -6.04
CA THR A 440 15.05 2.28 -5.41
C THR A 440 16.18 3.15 -5.98
N SER A 441 16.24 3.27 -7.31
CA SER A 441 17.27 4.08 -7.97
C SER A 441 17.07 5.58 -7.74
N SER A 442 15.81 6.06 -7.75
CA SER A 442 15.49 7.46 -7.51
C SER A 442 15.79 7.90 -6.07
N GLU A 443 15.52 7.04 -5.08
CA GLU A 443 15.81 7.31 -3.68
C GLU A 443 17.31 7.29 -3.41
N ARG A 444 18.04 6.32 -3.97
CA ARG A 444 19.51 6.28 -3.91
C ARG A 444 20.13 7.55 -4.47
N ALA A 445 19.66 8.01 -5.62
CA ALA A 445 20.14 9.25 -6.21
C ALA A 445 19.80 10.48 -5.34
N PHE A 446 18.56 10.58 -4.85
CA PHE A 446 18.10 11.74 -4.08
C PHE A 446 18.75 11.86 -2.70
N PHE A 447 18.96 10.74 -2.01
CA PHE A 447 19.54 10.69 -0.67
C PHE A 447 21.05 10.40 -0.66
N ASP A 448 21.73 10.50 -1.82
CA ASP A 448 23.18 10.28 -1.87
C ASP A 448 23.92 11.32 -1.00
N PRO A 449 24.82 10.89 -0.10
CA PRO A 449 25.54 11.79 0.80
C PRO A 449 26.34 12.90 0.08
N SER A 450 26.77 12.67 -1.16
CA SER A 450 27.58 13.65 -1.90
C SER A 450 26.80 14.89 -2.32
N LEU A 451 25.47 14.78 -2.48
CA LEU A 451 24.61 15.93 -2.79
C LEU A 451 24.47 16.89 -1.60
N LEU A 452 24.63 16.39 -0.37
CA LEU A 452 24.53 17.19 0.86
C LEU A 452 25.87 17.79 1.31
N HIS A 453 26.99 17.19 0.92
CA HIS A 453 28.32 17.56 1.40
C HIS A 453 28.75 18.99 1.01
N LEU A 454 28.23 19.53 -0.11
CA LEU A 454 28.59 20.87 -0.60
C LEU A 454 27.72 22.01 -0.06
N LEU A 455 26.68 21.70 0.73
CA LEU A 455 25.92 22.70 1.49
C LEU A 455 26.79 23.40 2.56
N TYR A 456 27.94 22.81 2.92
CA TYR A 456 28.80 23.27 4.01
C TYR A 456 29.82 24.35 3.63
N PHE A 457 29.92 24.75 2.36
CA PHE A 457 30.79 25.88 1.96
C PHE A 457 30.06 26.89 1.07
N PRO A 458 29.15 27.71 1.66
CA PRO A 458 28.53 28.84 0.98
C PRO A 458 29.58 29.77 0.39
N ASP A 459 29.31 30.34 -0.78
CA ASP A 459 30.25 31.27 -1.44
C ASP A 459 30.55 32.49 -0.56
N ASP A 460 29.59 32.92 0.28
CA ASP A 460 29.79 33.97 1.28
C ASP A 460 30.94 33.67 2.25
N GLN A 461 31.11 32.40 2.64
CA GLN A 461 32.21 31.98 3.51
C GLN A 461 33.55 31.95 2.75
N LYS A 462 33.53 31.59 1.46
CA LYS A 462 34.73 31.70 0.60
C LYS A 462 35.15 33.16 0.47
N PHE A 463 34.23 34.07 0.19
CA PHE A 463 34.53 35.50 0.10
C PHE A 463 35.00 36.08 1.44
N ALA A 464 34.39 35.67 2.55
CA ALA A 464 34.82 36.10 3.89
C ALA A 464 36.25 35.67 4.24
N ILE A 465 36.71 34.52 3.74
CA ILE A 465 38.10 34.03 3.95
C ILE A 465 39.06 34.69 2.97
N TYR A 466 38.69 34.78 1.69
CA TYR A 466 39.60 35.19 0.62
C TYR A 466 39.70 36.72 0.46
N ILE A 467 38.65 37.48 0.75
CA ILE A 467 38.70 38.95 0.63
C ILE A 467 39.75 39.55 1.58
N PRO A 468 39.81 39.25 2.89
CA PRO A 468 40.84 39.81 3.77
C PRO A 468 42.26 39.41 3.37
N LEU A 469 42.45 38.23 2.78
CA LEU A 469 43.76 37.73 2.35
C LEU A 469 44.23 38.38 1.04
N PHE A 470 43.37 38.47 0.04
CA PHE A 470 43.75 38.88 -1.32
C PHE A 470 43.51 40.36 -1.61
N LEU A 471 42.54 41.01 -0.95
CA LEU A 471 42.25 42.43 -1.18
C LEU A 471 43.45 43.36 -0.86
N PRO A 472 44.20 43.17 0.24
CA PRO A 472 45.38 44.00 0.53
C PRO A 472 46.50 43.83 -0.50
N MET A 473 46.62 42.66 -1.14
CA MET A 473 47.60 42.41 -2.20
C MET A 473 47.12 42.94 -3.57
N ALA A 474 45.83 42.79 -3.88
CA ALA A 474 45.25 43.19 -5.15
C ALA A 474 45.22 44.71 -5.35
N VAL A 475 44.95 45.49 -4.28
CA VAL A 475 44.82 46.96 -4.36
C VAL A 475 46.12 47.63 -4.84
N PRO A 476 47.31 47.36 -4.26
CA PRO A 476 48.58 47.93 -4.74
C PRO A 476 48.93 47.51 -6.18
N ILE A 477 48.62 46.27 -6.56
CA ILE A 477 48.90 45.75 -7.91
C ILE A 477 48.02 46.45 -8.94
N LEU A 478 46.74 46.66 -8.65
CA LEU A 478 45.84 47.37 -9.55
C LEU A 478 46.19 48.85 -9.67
N LEU A 479 46.60 49.50 -8.56
CA LEU A 479 47.06 50.89 -8.57
C LEU A 479 48.37 51.05 -9.36
N SER A 480 49.32 50.13 -9.22
CA SER A 480 50.57 50.16 -9.97
C SER A 480 50.34 49.93 -11.46
N LEU A 481 49.46 49.00 -11.82
CA LEU A 481 49.05 48.76 -13.21
C LEU A 481 48.35 49.99 -13.82
N ALA A 482 47.43 50.60 -13.09
CA ALA A 482 46.74 51.82 -13.52
C ALA A 482 47.71 52.98 -13.76
N LYS A 483 48.73 53.13 -12.89
CA LYS A 483 49.80 54.12 -13.06
C LYS A 483 50.61 53.86 -14.33
N ILE A 484 51.05 52.63 -14.56
CA ILE A 484 51.81 52.24 -15.76
C ILE A 484 51.00 52.50 -17.04
N VAL A 485 49.71 52.15 -17.06
CA VAL A 485 48.81 52.41 -18.20
C VAL A 485 48.65 53.90 -18.46
N ARG A 486 48.55 54.71 -17.40
CA ARG A 486 48.44 56.17 -17.52
C ARG A 486 49.74 56.78 -18.06
N GLU A 487 50.90 56.32 -17.59
CA GLU A 487 52.21 56.76 -18.08
C GLU A 487 52.47 56.33 -19.53
N THR A 488 52.10 55.12 -19.94
CA THR A 488 52.22 54.69 -21.35
C THR A 488 51.26 55.46 -22.27
N ARG A 489 50.05 55.79 -21.81
CA ARG A 489 49.13 56.66 -22.56
C ARG A 489 49.63 58.11 -22.67
N GLN A 490 50.34 58.60 -21.66
CA GLN A 490 50.97 59.93 -21.70
C GLN A 490 52.22 59.95 -22.59
N ARG A 491 53.08 58.92 -22.53
CA ARG A 491 54.24 58.76 -23.43
C ARG A 491 53.84 58.61 -24.90
N LYS A 492 52.70 57.99 -25.21
CA LYS A 492 52.13 57.98 -26.57
C LYS A 492 51.61 59.35 -27.04
N LYS A 493 51.41 60.31 -26.14
CA LYS A 493 50.96 61.68 -26.45
C LYS A 493 52.10 62.70 -26.50
N GLU A 494 53.31 62.35 -26.08
CA GLU A 494 54.51 63.17 -26.29
C GLU A 494 55.21 62.75 -27.60
N PRO A 495 55.22 63.59 -28.65
CA PRO A 495 55.98 63.29 -29.85
C PRO A 495 57.48 63.39 -29.56
N THR A 496 58.22 62.36 -29.96
CA THR A 496 59.67 62.33 -30.12
C THR A 496 60.15 63.63 -30.77
N LYS A 497 60.75 64.53 -29.99
CA LYS A 497 61.61 65.58 -30.54
C LYS A 497 62.94 64.90 -30.92
N MET A 498 63.09 64.63 -32.21
CA MET A 498 64.41 64.46 -32.83
C MET A 498 65.09 65.82 -32.80
N ASP A 499 66.30 65.88 -32.25
CA ASP A 499 67.32 66.82 -32.75
C ASP A 499 68.04 66.16 -33.93
#